data_AF-A0A7C4BWC4-F1
#
_entry.id   AF-A0A7C4BWC4-F1
#
_cell.length_a   1.000
_cell.length_b   1.000
_cell.length_c   1.000
_cell.angle_alpha   90.00
_cell.angle_beta   90.00
_cell.angle_gamma   90.00
#
_symmetry.space_group_name_H-M   'P 1'
#
loop_
_entity.id
_entity.type
_entity.pdbx_description
1 polymer ?
#
loop_
_entity_poly.entity_id
_entity_poly.type
_entity_poly.pdbx_seq_one_letter_code
_entity_poly.pdbx_strand_id
1 'polypeptide(L)'
;MAPVLAAGRRAAAVLPAGGSDYANVYTIYGNGDVVVEADFQPRGKLPELPRFGMQMAMPGEFSKMTWLGRGPHESYWDRKTGAAVGLYSGPVREQVHVYVRPQETGNKEDVRWVSFTNQEGIGLLAVGMPLLSASAWPFAMEKLETARHTHELEFETRTFTVNLDYKQTGVGGDNSWGARPHPQYTLYSKPYNYKFRLVPLRGKGSNASVLARQVIE
;
A
#
# COMPACT_ATOMS: atom_id res chain seq x y z
N MET A 1 28.35 -14.96 13.86
CA MET A 1 27.52 -13.86 13.31
C MET A 1 27.45 -12.79 14.37
N ALA A 2 27.80 -11.54 14.04
CA ALA A 2 27.59 -10.43 14.95
C ALA A 2 26.08 -10.09 14.96
N PRO A 3 25.45 -9.86 16.12
CA PRO A 3 24.05 -9.48 16.18
C PRO A 3 23.86 -8.16 15.43
N VAL A 4 22.90 -8.12 14.50
CA VAL A 4 22.52 -6.87 13.85
C VAL A 4 21.91 -5.98 14.93
N LEU A 5 22.55 -4.84 15.21
CA LEU A 5 21.99 -3.82 16.10
C LEU A 5 20.68 -3.31 15.47
N ALA A 6 19.55 -3.67 16.08
CA ALA A 6 18.24 -3.17 15.71
C ALA A 6 17.81 -2.10 16.72
N ALA A 7 17.44 -0.91 16.22
CA ALA A 7 16.86 0.14 17.04
C ALA A 7 15.34 0.21 16.78
N GLY A 8 14.54 -0.10 17.80
CA GLY A 8 13.09 0.02 17.74
C GLY A 8 12.61 1.39 18.22
N ARG A 9 11.81 2.10 17.40
CA ARG A 9 11.06 3.29 17.82
C ARG A 9 9.58 2.99 17.78
N ARG A 10 8.89 3.19 18.91
CA ARG A 10 7.43 3.04 19.02
C ARG A 10 6.78 4.41 19.14
N ALA A 11 5.82 4.69 18.28
CA ALA A 11 4.91 5.83 18.37
C ALA A 11 3.51 5.29 18.63
N ALA A 12 2.86 5.71 19.71
CA ALA A 12 1.50 5.29 20.04
C ALA A 12 0.63 6.51 20.28
N ALA A 13 -0.62 6.44 19.83
CA ALA A 13 -1.60 7.49 19.96
C ALA A 13 -3.01 6.91 20.11
N VAL A 14 -3.91 7.72 20.63
CA VAL A 14 -5.34 7.48 20.56
C VAL A 14 -5.85 8.21 19.33
N LEU A 15 -6.51 7.50 18.42
CA LEU A 15 -7.09 8.10 17.23
C LEU A 15 -8.20 9.09 17.63
N PRO A 16 -8.18 10.33 17.10
CA PRO A 16 -9.17 11.35 17.44
C PRO A 16 -10.60 10.91 17.13
N ALA A 17 -10.78 10.17 16.03
CA ALA A 17 -12.04 9.58 15.64
C ALA A 17 -12.20 8.20 16.31
N GLY A 18 -13.24 8.03 17.12
CA GLY A 18 -13.58 6.74 17.74
C GLY A 18 -12.72 6.33 18.93
N GLY A 19 -11.71 7.12 19.34
CA GLY A 19 -10.94 6.91 20.56
C GLY A 19 -10.15 5.60 20.60
N SER A 20 -9.86 5.01 19.43
CA SER A 20 -9.16 3.72 19.32
C SER A 20 -7.67 3.86 19.53
N ASP A 21 -7.01 2.84 20.06
CA ASP A 21 -5.56 2.87 20.21
C ASP A 21 -4.89 2.48 18.89
N TYR A 22 -3.84 3.19 18.54
CA TYR A 22 -3.02 2.90 17.37
C TYR A 22 -1.55 3.05 17.72
N ALA A 23 -0.72 2.10 17.31
CA ALA A 23 0.71 2.13 17.52
C ALA A 23 1.47 1.72 16.27
N ASN A 24 2.50 2.50 15.93
CA ASN A 24 3.49 2.15 14.93
C ASN A 24 4.82 1.83 15.60
N VAL A 25 5.43 0.73 15.18
CA VAL A 25 6.79 0.34 15.57
C VAL A 25 7.66 0.31 14.33
N TYR A 26 8.74 1.10 14.35
CA TYR A 26 9.76 1.11 13.32
C TYR A 26 11.01 0.45 13.88
N THR A 27 11.40 -0.70 13.32
CA THR A 27 12.63 -1.40 13.69
C THR A 27 13.63 -1.23 12.57
N ILE A 28 14.71 -0.49 12.85
CA ILE A 28 15.76 -0.17 11.88
C ILE A 28 16.93 -1.13 12.11
N TYR A 29 17.31 -1.86 11.07
CA TYR A 29 18.42 -2.83 11.09
C TYR A 29 19.69 -2.22 10.49
N GLY A 30 20.85 -2.76 10.87
CA GLY A 30 22.16 -2.27 10.43
C GLY A 30 22.42 -2.36 8.93
N ASN A 31 21.66 -3.18 8.19
CA ASN A 31 21.71 -3.24 6.72
C ASN A 31 20.91 -2.11 6.03
N GLY A 32 20.15 -1.33 6.80
CA GLY A 32 19.28 -0.25 6.31
C GLY A 32 17.82 -0.68 6.11
N ASP A 33 17.47 -1.93 6.40
CA ASP A 33 16.09 -2.37 6.35
C ASP A 33 15.29 -1.73 7.50
N VAL A 34 14.04 -1.39 7.21
CA VAL A 34 13.10 -0.89 8.20
C VAL A 34 11.87 -1.77 8.21
N VAL A 35 11.66 -2.47 9.31
CA VAL A 35 10.42 -3.21 9.54
C VAL A 35 9.43 -2.26 10.20
N VAL A 36 8.27 -2.10 9.56
CA VAL A 36 7.17 -1.25 10.03
C VAL A 36 6.03 -2.15 10.46
N GLU A 37 5.57 -1.97 11.69
CA GLU A 37 4.45 -2.69 12.27
C GLU A 37 3.40 -1.69 12.76
N ALA A 38 2.16 -1.88 12.36
CA ALA A 38 1.01 -1.09 12.77
C ALA A 38 0.03 -1.97 13.54
N ASP A 39 -0.29 -1.55 14.77
CA ASP A 39 -1.25 -2.19 15.65
C ASP A 39 -2.43 -1.25 15.87
N PHE A 40 -3.64 -1.75 15.64
CA PHE A 40 -4.89 -1.02 15.85
C PHE A 40 -5.78 -1.80 16.82
N GLN A 41 -6.20 -1.15 17.90
CA GLN A 41 -7.14 -1.68 18.88
C GLN A 41 -8.39 -0.79 18.92
N PRO A 42 -9.51 -1.25 18.34
CA PRO A 42 -10.73 -0.46 18.35
C PRO A 42 -11.28 -0.32 19.77
N ARG A 43 -11.78 0.87 20.10
CA ARG A 43 -12.53 1.10 21.33
C ARG A 43 -14.02 1.32 21.04
N GLY A 44 -14.87 0.62 21.78
CA GLY A 44 -16.32 0.72 21.64
C GLY A 44 -16.86 0.12 20.34
N LYS A 45 -18.06 0.57 19.93
CA LYS A 45 -18.70 0.15 18.68
C LYS A 45 -18.37 1.14 17.57
N LEU A 46 -17.43 0.78 16.69
CA LEU A 46 -17.08 1.56 15.51
C LEU A 46 -17.71 0.95 14.24
N PRO A 47 -17.95 1.75 13.20
CA PRO A 47 -18.30 1.23 11.89
C PRO A 47 -17.17 0.37 11.30
N GLU A 48 -17.47 -0.31 10.20
CA GLU A 48 -16.46 -0.97 9.36
C GLU A 48 -15.43 0.03 8.82
N LEU A 49 -14.23 -0.46 8.56
CA LEU A 49 -13.13 0.32 8.02
C LEU A 49 -13.18 0.28 6.48
N PRO A 50 -13.00 1.41 5.79
CA PRO A 50 -12.82 1.38 4.34
C PRO A 50 -11.49 0.71 3.96
N ARG A 51 -10.41 1.02 4.69
CA ARG A 51 -9.04 0.57 4.46
C ARG A 51 -8.26 0.54 5.77
N PHE A 52 -7.31 -0.39 5.90
CA PHE A 52 -6.29 -0.37 6.95
C PHE A 52 -4.91 -0.54 6.32
N GLY A 53 -4.03 0.44 6.52
CA GLY A 53 -2.76 0.53 5.80
C GLY A 53 -1.95 1.77 6.15
N MET A 54 -0.92 2.03 5.36
CA MET A 54 -0.05 3.19 5.48
C MET A 54 0.09 3.91 4.15
N GLN A 55 0.11 5.23 4.21
CA GLN A 55 0.29 6.09 3.05
C GLN A 55 1.58 6.90 3.19
N MET A 56 2.27 7.12 2.07
CA MET A 56 3.43 8.01 1.98
C MET A 56 3.45 8.73 0.64
N ALA A 57 4.06 9.91 0.60
CA ALA A 57 4.39 10.60 -0.64
C ALA A 57 5.83 10.24 -1.06
N MET A 58 6.01 9.90 -2.33
CA MET A 58 7.30 9.59 -2.94
C MET A 58 7.69 10.66 -3.96
N PRO A 59 8.97 11.05 -4.08
CA PRO A 59 9.43 11.94 -5.14
C PRO A 59 9.17 11.35 -6.53
N GLY A 60 8.72 12.20 -7.47
CA GLY A 60 8.30 11.81 -8.82
C GLY A 60 9.40 11.20 -9.69
N GLU A 61 10.68 11.35 -9.31
CA GLU A 61 11.80 10.68 -9.98
C GLU A 61 11.73 9.14 -9.85
N PHE A 62 11.10 8.62 -8.80
CA PHE A 62 10.96 7.17 -8.54
C PHE A 62 9.73 6.56 -9.23
N SER A 63 9.40 7.03 -10.43
CA SER A 63 8.13 6.78 -11.12
C SER A 63 8.01 5.42 -11.81
N LYS A 64 9.01 4.54 -11.74
CA LYS A 64 8.87 3.16 -12.23
C LYS A 64 8.39 2.24 -11.09
N MET A 65 7.18 1.71 -11.21
CA MET A 65 6.64 0.71 -10.31
C MET A 65 6.92 -0.70 -10.86
N THR A 66 7.37 -1.61 -10.00
CA THR A 66 7.52 -3.04 -10.31
C THR A 66 6.98 -3.84 -9.12
N TRP A 67 6.19 -4.89 -9.36
CA TRP A 67 5.62 -5.67 -8.26
C TRP A 67 5.51 -7.15 -8.60
N LEU A 68 5.64 -7.99 -7.58
CA LEU A 68 5.28 -9.39 -7.62
C LEU A 68 3.96 -9.58 -6.87
N GLY A 69 2.87 -9.74 -7.61
CA GLY A 69 1.52 -9.79 -7.05
C GLY A 69 0.48 -10.00 -8.14
N ARG A 70 -0.78 -9.67 -7.87
CA ARG A 70 -1.81 -9.71 -8.93
C ARG A 70 -1.65 -8.58 -9.93
N GLY A 71 -1.89 -8.87 -11.21
CA GLY A 71 -1.83 -7.89 -12.28
C GLY A 71 -2.17 -8.45 -13.66
N PRO A 72 -1.93 -7.65 -14.74
CA PRO A 72 -1.36 -6.30 -14.69
C PRO A 72 -2.36 -5.21 -14.26
N HIS A 73 -3.67 -5.46 -14.43
CA HIS A 73 -4.75 -4.53 -14.11
C HIS A 73 -5.02 -4.44 -12.59
N GLU A 74 -5.85 -3.46 -12.19
CA GLU A 74 -6.26 -3.32 -10.79
C GLU A 74 -7.11 -4.50 -10.30
N SER A 75 -7.06 -4.77 -9.00
CA SER A 75 -7.78 -5.85 -8.35
C SER A 75 -8.20 -5.44 -6.94
N TYR A 76 -9.31 -5.99 -6.44
CA TYR A 76 -9.84 -5.73 -5.11
C TYR A 76 -10.23 -7.04 -4.41
N TRP A 77 -10.47 -7.00 -3.11
CA TRP A 77 -10.67 -8.20 -2.29
C TRP A 77 -11.76 -9.15 -2.85
N ASP A 78 -12.85 -8.60 -3.37
CA ASP A 78 -13.97 -9.30 -4.01
C ASP A 78 -13.88 -9.38 -5.55
N ARG A 79 -12.88 -8.73 -6.16
CA ARG A 79 -12.69 -8.65 -7.63
C ARG A 79 -11.22 -8.81 -8.01
N LYS A 80 -10.69 -10.03 -7.88
CA LYS A 80 -9.26 -10.32 -8.17
C LYS A 80 -8.96 -11.59 -8.96
N THR A 81 -9.96 -12.42 -9.26
CA THR A 81 -9.76 -13.70 -9.97
C THR A 81 -9.27 -13.53 -11.41
N GLY A 82 -9.62 -12.42 -12.07
CA GLY A 82 -9.11 -12.08 -13.40
C GLY A 82 -7.65 -11.63 -13.43
N ALA A 83 -7.05 -11.31 -12.29
CA ALA A 83 -5.68 -10.84 -12.18
C ALA A 83 -4.76 -11.99 -11.72
N ALA A 84 -3.85 -12.43 -12.61
CA ALA A 84 -2.90 -13.49 -12.33
C ALA A 84 -1.78 -13.00 -11.40
N VAL A 85 -1.18 -13.92 -10.64
CA VAL A 85 0.03 -13.61 -9.88
C VAL A 85 1.23 -13.67 -10.82
N GLY A 86 2.00 -12.59 -10.88
CA GLY A 86 3.16 -12.48 -11.75
C GLY A 86 4.06 -11.31 -11.40
N LEU A 87 5.17 -11.19 -12.13
CA LEU A 87 6.06 -10.03 -12.06
C LEU A 87 5.61 -9.02 -13.12
N TYR A 88 5.20 -7.85 -12.68
CA TYR A 88 4.72 -6.77 -13.54
C TYR A 88 5.52 -5.49 -13.32
N SER A 89 5.58 -4.63 -14.32
CA SER A 89 6.27 -3.34 -14.24
C SER A 89 5.60 -2.32 -15.17
N GLY A 90 5.60 -1.06 -14.75
CA GLY A 90 5.12 0.06 -15.55
C GLY A 90 5.36 1.40 -14.86
N PRO A 91 5.16 2.53 -15.55
CA PRO A 91 5.25 3.84 -14.91
C PRO A 91 4.04 4.06 -14.00
N VAL A 92 4.23 4.77 -12.88
CA VAL A 92 3.19 5.07 -11.87
C VAL A 92 1.94 5.68 -12.50
N ARG A 93 2.11 6.59 -13.46
CA ARG A 93 1.00 7.25 -14.19
C ARG A 93 0.09 6.29 -14.96
N GLU A 94 0.55 5.07 -15.27
CA GLU A 94 -0.23 4.03 -15.96
C GLU A 94 -0.81 3.01 -14.98
N GLN A 95 -0.61 3.19 -13.67
CA GLN A 95 -1.12 2.26 -12.65
C GLN A 95 -2.50 2.63 -12.11
N VAL A 96 -3.13 3.65 -12.69
CA VAL A 96 -4.49 4.11 -12.37
C VAL A 96 -5.38 3.99 -13.60
N HIS A 97 -6.68 3.76 -13.36
CA HIS A 97 -7.71 3.82 -14.39
C HIS A 97 -8.44 5.16 -14.32
N VAL A 98 -8.67 5.78 -15.48
CA VAL A 98 -9.36 7.08 -15.59
C VAL A 98 -10.87 6.86 -15.69
N TYR A 99 -11.51 6.64 -14.53
CA TYR A 99 -12.96 6.55 -14.44
C TYR A 99 -13.64 7.90 -14.78
N VAL A 100 -14.83 7.86 -15.40
CA VAL A 100 -15.57 9.06 -15.84
C VAL A 100 -15.76 10.07 -14.69
N ARG A 101 -16.20 9.58 -13.53
CA ARG A 101 -16.10 10.29 -12.26
C ARG A 101 -14.87 9.75 -11.53
N PRO A 102 -13.88 10.59 -11.19
CA PRO A 102 -12.74 10.16 -10.40
C PRO A 102 -13.16 9.42 -9.11
N GLN A 103 -12.47 8.32 -8.82
CA GLN A 103 -12.75 7.42 -7.71
C GLN A 103 -11.54 6.53 -7.43
N GLU A 104 -11.58 5.78 -6.31
CA GLU A 104 -10.57 4.78 -5.95
C GLU A 104 -10.18 3.87 -7.14
N THR A 105 -8.88 3.70 -7.34
CA THR A 105 -8.32 3.00 -8.51
C THR A 105 -6.90 2.50 -8.26
N GLY A 106 -6.48 1.49 -9.02
CA GLY A 106 -5.08 1.10 -9.16
C GLY A 106 -4.58 0.11 -8.12
N ASN A 107 -5.44 -0.37 -7.21
CA ASN A 107 -5.07 -1.35 -6.19
C ASN A 107 -4.55 -2.66 -6.81
N LYS A 108 -3.49 -3.22 -6.23
CA LYS A 108 -2.91 -4.53 -6.56
C LYS A 108 -3.03 -5.41 -5.32
N GLU A 109 -3.76 -6.51 -5.42
CA GLU A 109 -3.94 -7.48 -4.33
C GLU A 109 -2.84 -8.56 -4.31
N ASP A 110 -2.72 -9.23 -3.17
CA ASP A 110 -1.81 -10.36 -2.94
C ASP A 110 -0.35 -10.03 -3.37
N VAL A 111 0.13 -8.83 -3.07
CA VAL A 111 1.48 -8.37 -3.41
C VAL A 111 2.47 -8.91 -2.38
N ARG A 112 3.51 -9.59 -2.88
CA ARG A 112 4.63 -10.08 -2.08
C ARG A 112 5.62 -8.95 -1.86
N TRP A 113 5.91 -8.19 -2.92
CA TRP A 113 6.71 -6.99 -2.86
C TRP A 113 6.39 -6.04 -4.00
N VAL A 114 6.63 -4.75 -3.77
CA VAL A 114 6.53 -3.67 -4.75
C VAL A 114 7.74 -2.75 -4.61
N SER A 115 8.30 -2.30 -5.72
CA SER A 115 9.39 -1.32 -5.75
C SER A 115 9.04 -0.11 -6.60
N PHE A 116 9.60 1.03 -6.19
CA PHE A 116 9.54 2.31 -6.88
C PHE A 116 10.96 2.79 -7.14
N THR A 117 11.36 2.92 -8.40
CA THR A 117 12.74 3.24 -8.77
C THR A 117 12.84 4.35 -9.81
N ASN A 118 13.96 5.06 -9.81
CA ASN A 118 14.36 5.95 -10.88
C ASN A 118 15.09 5.18 -12.02
N GLN A 119 15.60 5.89 -13.02
CA GLN A 119 16.30 5.28 -14.18
C GLN A 119 17.63 4.62 -13.81
N GLU A 120 18.22 4.99 -12.67
CA GLU A 120 19.46 4.43 -12.15
C GLU A 120 19.21 3.17 -11.31
N GLY A 121 17.95 2.78 -11.08
CA GLY A 121 17.57 1.67 -10.21
C GLY A 121 17.68 2.00 -8.72
N ILE A 122 17.86 3.28 -8.37
CA ILE A 122 17.79 3.76 -6.98
C ILE A 122 16.32 3.91 -6.61
N GLY A 123 15.96 3.58 -5.37
CA GLY A 123 14.60 3.77 -4.90
C GLY A 123 14.25 2.97 -3.65
N LEU A 124 12.99 2.57 -3.56
CA LEU A 124 12.43 1.92 -2.38
C LEU A 124 11.75 0.61 -2.78
N LEU A 125 11.98 -0.44 -1.99
CA LEU A 125 11.29 -1.72 -2.05
C LEU A 125 10.46 -1.89 -0.78
N ALA A 126 9.18 -2.20 -0.93
CA ALA A 126 8.29 -2.61 0.15
C ALA A 126 7.96 -4.10 0.00
N VAL A 127 8.10 -4.87 1.08
CA VAL A 127 7.90 -6.32 1.13
C VAL A 127 6.82 -6.64 2.14
N GLY A 128 5.78 -7.36 1.72
CA GLY A 128 4.71 -7.81 2.59
C GLY A 128 5.20 -8.88 3.57
N MET A 129 4.64 -8.88 4.79
CA MET A 129 4.94 -9.89 5.81
C MET A 129 3.62 -10.51 6.32
N PRO A 130 2.97 -11.41 5.54
CA PRO A 130 3.46 -12.10 4.34
C PRO A 130 3.07 -11.45 2.99
N LEU A 131 1.95 -10.73 2.93
CA LEU A 131 1.45 -10.07 1.72
C LEU A 131 0.92 -8.68 2.10
N LEU A 132 0.84 -7.80 1.11
CA LEU A 132 0.21 -6.49 1.20
C LEU A 132 -0.68 -6.24 -0.03
N SER A 133 -1.53 -5.22 0.05
CA SER A 133 -2.11 -4.57 -1.12
C SER A 133 -1.39 -3.26 -1.38
N ALA A 134 -1.21 -2.90 -2.66
CA ALA A 134 -0.46 -1.70 -3.03
C ALA A 134 -1.16 -0.89 -4.12
N SER A 135 -1.13 0.43 -4.00
CA SER A 135 -1.47 1.35 -5.09
C SER A 135 -0.48 2.51 -5.13
N ALA A 136 -0.33 3.11 -6.32
CA ALA A 136 0.48 4.29 -6.53
C ALA A 136 -0.26 5.26 -7.43
N TRP A 137 -0.45 6.50 -6.97
CA TRP A 137 -1.27 7.50 -7.63
C TRP A 137 -0.44 8.72 -7.99
N PRO A 138 -0.49 9.21 -9.24
CA PRO A 138 0.15 10.46 -9.63
C PRO A 138 -0.64 11.69 -9.11
N PHE A 139 -1.28 11.60 -7.95
CA PHE A 139 -2.05 12.67 -7.33
C PHE A 139 -2.24 12.39 -5.84
N ALA A 140 -2.53 13.43 -5.07
CA ALA A 140 -2.91 13.31 -3.66
C ALA A 140 -4.33 12.72 -3.49
N MET A 141 -4.58 12.07 -2.34
CA MET A 141 -5.89 11.49 -2.01
C MET A 141 -6.99 12.55 -1.99
N GLU A 142 -6.69 13.74 -1.47
CA GLU A 142 -7.62 14.86 -1.36
C GLU A 142 -8.09 15.37 -2.73
N LYS A 143 -7.19 15.34 -3.74
CA LYS A 143 -7.55 15.67 -5.12
C LYS A 143 -8.47 14.63 -5.74
N LEU A 144 -8.21 13.34 -5.49
CA LEU A 144 -9.08 12.27 -5.97
C LEU A 144 -10.50 12.37 -5.39
N GLU A 145 -10.61 12.70 -4.10
CA GLU A 145 -11.90 12.84 -3.39
C GLU A 145 -12.73 14.03 -3.89
N THR A 146 -12.06 15.13 -4.25
CA THR A 146 -12.73 16.40 -4.60
C THR A 146 -13.05 16.54 -6.08
N ALA A 147 -12.29 15.88 -6.96
CA ALA A 147 -12.56 15.92 -8.39
C ALA A 147 -13.92 15.26 -8.74
N ARG A 148 -14.61 15.83 -9.72
CA ARG A 148 -15.90 15.34 -10.25
C ARG A 148 -15.78 14.91 -11.70
N HIS A 149 -14.79 15.42 -12.41
CA HIS A 149 -14.51 15.08 -13.80
C HIS A 149 -13.02 14.82 -14.02
N THR A 150 -12.70 14.06 -15.06
CA THR A 150 -11.33 13.63 -15.38
C THR A 150 -10.34 14.79 -15.57
N HIS A 151 -10.78 15.89 -16.16
CA HIS A 151 -9.94 17.06 -16.42
C HIS A 151 -9.60 17.87 -15.16
N GLU A 152 -10.30 17.65 -14.05
CA GLU A 152 -10.02 18.30 -12.76
C GLU A 152 -8.93 17.54 -11.97
N LEU A 153 -8.64 16.29 -12.33
CA LEU A 153 -7.63 15.45 -11.67
C LEU A 153 -6.30 15.52 -12.41
N GLU A 154 -5.50 16.53 -12.08
CA GLU A 154 -4.17 16.71 -12.68
C GLU A 154 -3.15 15.72 -12.12
N PHE A 155 -2.36 15.14 -13.03
CA PHE A 155 -1.27 14.25 -12.66
C PHE A 155 -0.06 15.06 -12.20
N GLU A 156 0.32 14.89 -10.94
CA GLU A 156 1.49 15.46 -10.32
C GLU A 156 2.78 14.83 -10.87
N THR A 157 3.80 15.68 -11.04
CA THR A 157 5.11 15.27 -11.55
C THR A 157 6.19 15.29 -10.48
N ARG A 158 6.01 16.07 -9.41
CA ARG A 158 6.99 16.22 -8.32
C ARG A 158 6.88 15.12 -7.27
N THR A 159 5.67 14.64 -7.03
CA THR A 159 5.36 13.63 -6.02
C THR A 159 4.26 12.71 -6.51
N PHE A 160 4.22 11.50 -5.96
CA PHE A 160 3.10 10.58 -6.12
C PHE A 160 2.78 9.91 -4.79
N THR A 161 1.52 9.55 -4.60
CA THR A 161 1.03 8.87 -3.39
C THR A 161 1.27 7.38 -3.52
N VAL A 162 1.80 6.75 -2.46
CA VAL A 162 1.92 5.29 -2.33
C VAL A 162 1.07 4.85 -1.15
N ASN A 163 0.21 3.86 -1.38
CA ASN A 163 -0.52 3.17 -0.33
C ASN A 163 0.01 1.74 -0.20
N LEU A 164 0.38 1.36 1.02
CA LEU A 164 0.81 0.02 1.41
C LEU A 164 -0.17 -0.49 2.46
N ASP A 165 -1.12 -1.31 2.03
CA ASP A 165 -2.27 -1.67 2.83
C ASP A 165 -2.20 -3.11 3.32
N TYR A 166 -2.66 -3.33 4.56
CA TYR A 166 -3.03 -4.68 4.99
C TYR A 166 -4.16 -5.20 4.11
N LYS A 167 -5.19 -4.36 3.95
CA LYS A 167 -6.41 -4.69 3.24
C LYS A 167 -7.29 -3.46 3.03
N GLN A 168 -8.15 -3.56 2.04
CA GLN A 168 -9.25 -2.65 1.77
C GLN A 168 -10.55 -3.45 1.63
N THR A 169 -11.66 -2.89 2.09
CA THR A 169 -13.00 -3.47 1.87
C THR A 169 -13.28 -3.64 0.37
N GLY A 170 -14.01 -4.70 0.01
CA GLY A 170 -14.41 -4.99 -1.37
C GLY A 170 -15.21 -3.87 -2.03
N VAL A 171 -15.32 -3.89 -3.35
CA VAL A 171 -16.04 -2.86 -4.13
C VAL A 171 -17.56 -3.06 -4.03
N GLY A 172 -18.02 -4.30 -3.92
CA GLY A 172 -19.43 -4.66 -4.01
C GLY A 172 -19.95 -4.56 -5.46
N GLY A 173 -21.23 -4.22 -5.60
CA GLY A 173 -21.84 -3.99 -6.92
C GLY A 173 -23.09 -4.80 -7.23
N ASP A 174 -23.67 -5.53 -6.28
CA ASP A 174 -24.98 -6.20 -6.46
C ASP A 174 -26.07 -5.17 -6.86
N ASN A 175 -25.99 -3.96 -6.32
CA ASN A 175 -26.60 -2.75 -6.86
C ASN A 175 -25.83 -1.50 -6.40
N SER A 176 -26.21 -0.33 -6.93
CA SER A 176 -25.57 0.95 -6.60
C SER A 176 -26.47 1.90 -5.79
N TRP A 177 -27.48 1.38 -5.09
CA TRP A 177 -28.47 2.17 -4.31
C TRP A 177 -28.74 1.61 -2.91
N GLY A 178 -27.79 0.85 -2.35
CA GLY A 178 -27.84 0.44 -0.93
C GLY A 178 -27.16 -0.89 -0.61
N ALA A 179 -26.91 -1.75 -1.62
CA ALA A 179 -26.14 -2.97 -1.40
C ALA A 179 -24.72 -2.64 -0.92
N ARG A 180 -24.22 -3.47 0.01
CA ARG A 180 -22.86 -3.37 0.56
C ARG A 180 -22.03 -4.53 0.02
N PRO A 181 -20.69 -4.44 0.07
CA PRO A 181 -19.82 -5.59 -0.13
C PRO A 181 -20.26 -6.76 0.77
N HIS A 182 -20.16 -7.98 0.26
CA HIS A 182 -20.57 -9.15 1.04
C HIS A 182 -19.69 -9.27 2.30
N PRO A 183 -20.22 -9.80 3.43
CA PRO A 183 -19.53 -9.83 4.72
C PRO A 183 -18.09 -10.37 4.70
N GLN A 184 -17.81 -11.38 3.87
CA GLN A 184 -16.48 -11.97 3.73
C GLN A 184 -15.43 -11.03 3.10
N TYR A 185 -15.85 -9.90 2.55
CA TYR A 185 -15.01 -8.86 1.93
C TYR A 185 -15.09 -7.53 2.67
N THR A 186 -15.57 -7.53 3.92
CA THR A 186 -15.72 -6.33 4.76
C THR A 186 -14.69 -6.29 5.87
N LEU A 187 -14.04 -5.13 6.07
CA LEU A 187 -13.16 -4.90 7.21
C LEU A 187 -13.94 -4.44 8.43
N TYR A 188 -14.40 -5.40 9.25
CA TYR A 188 -15.08 -5.09 10.50
C TYR A 188 -14.17 -4.44 11.55
N SER A 189 -14.75 -3.70 12.49
CA SER A 189 -13.99 -3.14 13.62
C SER A 189 -13.58 -4.24 14.60
N LYS A 190 -12.32 -4.66 14.50
CA LYS A 190 -11.65 -5.62 15.40
C LYS A 190 -10.17 -5.26 15.49
N PRO A 191 -9.41 -5.85 16.43
CA PRO A 191 -7.97 -5.71 16.45
C PRO A 191 -7.33 -6.08 15.12
N TYR A 192 -6.40 -5.26 14.64
CA TYR A 192 -5.61 -5.53 13.43
C TYR A 192 -4.12 -5.33 13.73
N ASN A 193 -3.31 -6.26 13.24
CA ASN A 193 -1.86 -6.14 13.20
C ASN A 193 -1.42 -6.25 11.73
N TYR A 194 -0.60 -5.30 11.29
CA TYR A 194 -0.12 -5.18 9.92
C TYR A 194 1.38 -4.94 9.93
N LYS A 195 2.11 -5.65 9.08
CA LYS A 195 3.57 -5.58 9.03
C LYS A 195 4.09 -5.65 7.61
N PHE A 196 5.07 -4.82 7.32
CA PHE A 196 5.83 -4.85 6.08
C PHE A 196 7.26 -4.38 6.32
N ARG A 197 8.12 -4.64 5.34
CA ARG A 197 9.52 -4.26 5.38
C ARG A 197 9.83 -3.31 4.25
N LEU A 198 10.53 -2.23 4.56
CA LEU A 198 11.12 -1.30 3.62
C LEU A 198 12.61 -1.60 3.45
N VAL A 199 13.06 -1.61 2.20
CA VAL A 199 14.46 -1.88 1.82
C VAL A 199 14.91 -0.81 0.83
N PRO A 200 16.02 -0.11 1.07
CA PRO A 200 16.58 0.82 0.10
C PRO A 200 17.19 0.07 -1.10
N LEU A 201 16.84 0.49 -2.32
CA LEU A 201 17.48 0.03 -3.55
C LEU A 201 18.58 1.04 -3.93
N ARG A 202 19.82 0.54 -4.11
CA ARG A 202 21.03 1.35 -4.25
C ARG A 202 21.52 1.48 -5.71
N GLY A 203 20.66 1.22 -6.69
CA GLY A 203 20.99 1.30 -8.11
C GLY A 203 20.81 -0.01 -8.87
N LYS A 204 21.21 -0.05 -10.15
CA LYS A 204 21.01 -1.17 -11.11
C LYS A 204 21.51 -2.54 -10.63
N GLY A 205 22.46 -2.59 -9.71
CA GLY A 205 22.94 -3.84 -9.10
C GLY A 205 21.98 -4.45 -8.06
N SER A 206 20.96 -3.69 -7.62
CA SER A 206 19.99 -4.15 -6.63
C SER A 206 18.96 -5.06 -7.28
N ASN A 207 18.86 -6.32 -6.83
CA ASN A 207 17.82 -7.23 -7.29
C ASN A 207 16.68 -7.29 -6.26
N ALA A 208 15.56 -6.63 -6.57
CA ALA A 208 14.40 -6.57 -5.69
C ALA A 208 13.86 -7.96 -5.31
N SER A 209 13.87 -8.93 -6.23
CA SER A 209 13.38 -10.29 -5.96
C SER A 209 14.31 -11.08 -5.03
N VAL A 210 15.62 -10.80 -5.04
CA VAL A 210 16.57 -11.41 -4.11
C VAL A 210 16.43 -10.76 -2.74
N LEU A 211 16.47 -9.42 -2.69
CA LEU A 211 16.33 -8.65 -1.46
C LEU A 211 15.02 -8.97 -0.73
N ALA A 212 13.90 -9.09 -1.46
CA ALA A 212 12.59 -9.40 -0.89
C ALA A 212 12.53 -10.76 -0.17
N ARG A 213 13.41 -11.71 -0.52
CA ARG A 213 13.48 -13.05 0.09
C ARG A 213 14.50 -13.15 1.22
N GLN A 214 15.30 -12.11 1.46
CA GLN A 214 16.24 -12.11 2.57
C GLN A 214 15.49 -12.12 3.89
N VAL A 215 15.86 -13.06 4.77
CA VAL A 215 15.42 -13.10 6.16
C VAL A 215 16.19 -12.03 6.91
N ILE A 216 15.47 -11.22 7.68
CA ILE A 216 16.13 -10.35 8.66
C ILE A 216 16.29 -11.15 9.95
N GLU A 217 17.54 -11.28 10.41
CA GLU A 217 17.92 -11.80 11.72
C GLU A 217 18.35 -10.66 12.64
#